data_AF-A0AAV4ALH0-F1
#
_entry.id   AF-A0AAV4ALH0-F1
#
_cell.length_a   1.000
_cell.length_b   1.000
_cell.length_c   1.000
_cell.angle_alpha   90.00
_cell.angle_beta   90.00
_cell.angle_gamma   90.00
#
_symmetry.space_group_name_H-M   'P 1'
#
loop_
_entity.id
_entity.type
_entity.pdbx_description
1 polymer ?
#
loop_
_entity_poly.entity_id
_entity_poly.type
_entity_poly.pdbx_seq_one_letter_code
_entity_poly.pdbx_strand_id
1 'polypeptide(L)'
;MKQTLRDELREMEDLGVIRKSSSPYASPVVVVKKKDGTNRVCIDYRLLNKITIFDPQPMTPPADIFQGLVGYYKEFVPNFAAVSAPLSDLVRKGQSNIMNWGDSQERAYNSLKVAVTSKPVLQLPDVNKKFVLRTDASDRGLGAALM
;
A
#
# COMPACT_ATOMS: atom_id res chain seq x y z
N MET A 1 0.44 -29.82 -23.58
CA MET A 1 1.08 -28.49 -23.39
C MET A 1 0.80 -27.53 -24.56
N LYS A 2 1.07 -27.89 -25.82
CA LYS A 2 0.83 -26.99 -26.98
C LYS A 2 -0.65 -26.64 -27.25
N GLN A 3 -1.60 -27.54 -26.97
CA GLN A 3 -3.02 -27.28 -27.24
C GLN A 3 -3.61 -26.29 -26.24
N THR A 4 -3.43 -26.54 -24.94
CA THR A 4 -3.96 -25.71 -23.86
C THR A 4 -3.48 -24.26 -23.93
N LEU A 5 -2.22 -24.03 -24.32
CA LEU A 5 -1.69 -22.69 -24.54
C LEU A 5 -2.40 -21.97 -25.71
N ARG A 6 -2.71 -22.68 -26.80
CA ARG A 6 -3.42 -22.07 -27.95
C ARG A 6 -4.84 -21.68 -27.57
N ASP A 7 -5.49 -22.48 -26.73
CA ASP A 7 -6.85 -22.19 -26.27
C ASP A 7 -6.86 -20.94 -25.38
N GLU A 8 -5.91 -20.82 -24.42
CA GLU A 8 -5.75 -19.61 -23.61
C GLU A 8 -5.40 -18.37 -24.46
N LEU A 9 -4.55 -18.52 -25.47
CA LEU A 9 -4.21 -17.40 -26.37
C LEU A 9 -5.41 -16.95 -27.20
N ARG A 10 -6.25 -17.88 -27.68
CA ARG A 10 -7.49 -17.54 -28.39
C ARG A 10 -8.46 -16.79 -27.47
N GLU A 11 -8.64 -17.26 -26.24
CA GLU A 11 -9.47 -16.57 -25.26
C GLU A 11 -8.97 -15.14 -25.00
N MET A 12 -7.64 -14.95 -24.85
CA MET A 12 -7.06 -13.61 -24.70
C MET A 12 -7.19 -12.73 -25.95
N GLU A 13 -7.16 -13.31 -27.15
CA GLU A 13 -7.46 -12.59 -28.40
C GLU A 13 -8.95 -12.16 -28.45
N ASP A 14 -9.87 -13.07 -28.09
CA ASP A 14 -11.32 -12.81 -28.08
C ASP A 14 -11.72 -11.76 -27.03
N LEU A 15 -11.07 -11.77 -25.86
CA LEU A 15 -11.24 -10.77 -24.80
C LEU A 15 -10.58 -9.41 -25.14
N GLY A 16 -9.80 -9.33 -26.23
CA GLY A 16 -9.09 -8.12 -26.63
C GLY A 16 -7.88 -7.77 -25.74
N VAL A 17 -7.41 -8.71 -24.93
CA VAL A 17 -6.22 -8.54 -24.06
C VAL A 17 -4.94 -8.56 -24.89
N ILE A 18 -4.90 -9.40 -25.94
CA ILE A 18 -3.76 -9.50 -26.86
C ILE A 18 -4.21 -9.36 -28.31
N ARG A 19 -3.24 -9.17 -29.21
CA ARG A 19 -3.42 -9.23 -30.65
C ARG A 19 -2.20 -9.85 -31.31
N LYS A 20 -2.38 -10.40 -32.50
CA LYS A 20 -1.26 -10.81 -33.35
C LYS A 20 -0.37 -9.60 -33.66
N SER A 21 0.94 -9.84 -33.62
CA SER A 21 1.94 -8.80 -33.80
C SER A 21 3.08 -9.33 -34.67
N SER A 22 3.62 -8.47 -35.52
CA SER A 22 4.84 -8.70 -36.30
C SER A 22 6.04 -7.94 -35.71
N SER A 23 6.01 -7.71 -34.39
CA SER A 23 7.07 -6.99 -33.67
C SER A 23 8.44 -7.62 -33.90
N PRO A 24 9.51 -6.81 -34.07
CA PRO A 24 10.88 -7.32 -34.12
C PRO A 24 11.37 -7.86 -32.76
N TYR A 25 10.61 -7.62 -31.69
CA TYR A 25 10.87 -8.12 -30.34
C TYR A 25 9.83 -9.14 -29.91
N ALA A 26 10.28 -10.19 -29.23
CA ALA A 26 9.44 -11.19 -28.57
C ALA A 26 10.04 -11.59 -27.22
N SER A 27 9.19 -11.93 -26.27
CA SER A 27 9.58 -12.51 -24.98
C SER A 27 8.99 -13.92 -24.85
N PRO A 28 9.71 -14.88 -24.27
CA PRO A 28 9.24 -16.26 -24.19
C PRO A 28 8.04 -16.39 -23.26
N VAL A 29 7.18 -17.37 -23.55
CA VAL A 29 5.99 -17.69 -22.78
C VAL A 29 6.27 -18.81 -21.80
N VAL A 30 5.86 -18.65 -20.55
CA VAL A 30 5.97 -19.63 -19.48
C VAL A 30 4.56 -19.96 -18.98
N VAL A 31 4.20 -21.24 -18.95
CA VAL A 31 2.91 -21.68 -18.42
C VAL A 31 3.09 -22.21 -17.02
N VAL A 32 2.39 -21.63 -16.05
CA VAL A 32 2.42 -22.02 -14.64
C VAL A 32 1.06 -22.58 -14.25
N LYS A 33 1.04 -23.64 -13.42
CA LYS A 33 -0.20 -24.15 -12.84
C LYS A 33 -0.60 -23.35 -11.60
N LYS A 34 -1.83 -22.85 -11.57
CA LYS A 34 -2.44 -22.25 -10.38
C LYS A 34 -2.79 -23.34 -9.36
N LYS A 35 -3.07 -22.92 -8.11
CA LYS A 35 -3.49 -23.82 -7.02
C LYS A 35 -4.80 -24.56 -7.34
N ASP A 36 -5.68 -23.94 -8.12
CA ASP A 36 -6.95 -24.51 -8.59
C ASP A 36 -6.78 -25.49 -9.77
N GLY A 37 -5.54 -25.75 -10.23
CA GLY A 37 -5.25 -26.64 -11.35
C GLY A 37 -5.34 -25.99 -12.74
N THR A 38 -5.88 -24.77 -12.84
CA THR A 38 -5.92 -24.00 -14.08
C THR A 38 -4.53 -23.49 -14.48
N ASN A 39 -4.36 -23.14 -15.75
CA ASN A 39 -3.12 -22.57 -16.24
C ASN A 39 -3.08 -21.05 -16.00
N ARG A 40 -1.86 -20.51 -15.92
CA ARG A 40 -1.56 -19.08 -16.00
C ARG A 40 -0.45 -18.91 -17.03
N VAL A 41 -0.80 -18.26 -18.14
CA VAL A 41 0.15 -17.83 -19.16
C VAL A 41 0.90 -16.61 -18.62
N CYS A 42 2.21 -16.73 -18.47
CA CYS A 42 3.12 -15.66 -18.05
C CYS A 42 4.10 -15.35 -19.19
N ILE A 43 4.42 -14.07 -19.37
CA ILE A 43 5.47 -13.67 -20.32
C ILE A 43 6.74 -13.34 -19.53
N ASP A 44 7.86 -13.92 -19.91
CA ASP A 44 9.14 -13.68 -19.25
C ASP A 44 9.78 -12.37 -19.75
N TYR A 45 9.37 -11.26 -19.15
CA TYR A 45 9.90 -9.94 -19.44
C TYR A 45 11.22 -9.61 -18.73
N ARG A 46 11.94 -10.58 -18.12
CA ARG A 46 13.16 -10.27 -17.34
C ARG A 46 14.23 -9.52 -18.14
N LEU A 47 14.41 -9.84 -19.43
CA LEU A 47 15.34 -9.12 -20.30
C LEU A 47 14.82 -7.73 -20.67
N LEU A 48 13.52 -7.60 -20.95
CA LEU A 48 12.88 -6.32 -21.25
C LEU A 48 12.96 -5.38 -20.04
N ASN A 49 12.65 -5.87 -18.84
CA ASN A 49 12.67 -5.10 -17.60
C ASN A 49 14.06 -4.54 -17.26
N LYS A 50 15.15 -5.13 -17.76
CA LYS A 50 16.53 -4.63 -17.57
C LYS A 50 16.85 -3.41 -18.44
N ILE A 51 16.17 -3.25 -19.57
CA ILE A 51 16.40 -2.15 -20.52
C ILE A 51 15.35 -1.04 -20.40
N THR A 52 14.20 -1.33 -19.79
CA THR A 52 13.17 -0.33 -19.50
C THR A 52 13.58 0.55 -18.33
N ILE A 53 13.22 1.83 -18.41
CA ILE A 53 13.35 2.77 -17.28
C ILE A 53 12.16 2.54 -16.35
N PHE A 54 12.44 2.27 -15.08
CA PHE A 54 11.40 2.16 -14.06
C PHE A 54 10.87 3.56 -13.72
N ASP A 55 9.55 3.75 -13.88
CA ASP A 55 8.86 5.01 -13.57
C ASP A 55 7.91 4.80 -12.38
N PRO A 56 8.42 4.90 -11.13
CA PRO A 56 7.59 4.72 -9.95
C PRO A 56 6.69 5.92 -9.73
N GLN A 57 5.39 5.65 -9.58
CA GLN A 57 4.49 6.65 -9.01
C GLN A 57 4.82 6.84 -7.52
N PRO A 58 5.01 8.09 -7.04
CA PRO A 58 5.39 8.34 -5.67
C PRO A 58 4.29 7.85 -4.70
N MET A 59 4.67 6.97 -3.79
CA MET A 59 3.83 6.57 -2.68
C MET A 59 4.12 7.47 -1.48
N THR A 60 3.08 7.88 -0.76
CA THR A 60 3.24 8.62 0.49
C THR A 60 4.03 7.76 1.49
N PRO A 61 5.12 8.26 2.09
CA PRO A 61 5.89 7.54 3.08
C PRO A 61 5.01 7.02 4.24
N PRO A 62 5.26 5.82 4.78
CA PRO A 62 4.50 5.30 5.92
C PRO A 62 4.49 6.22 7.14
N ALA A 63 5.58 6.97 7.37
CA ALA A 63 5.68 7.95 8.45
C ALA A 63 4.68 9.11 8.27
N ASP A 64 4.51 9.61 7.04
CA ASP A 64 3.51 10.64 6.72
C ASP A 64 2.08 10.15 6.97
N ILE A 65 1.78 8.92 6.53
CA ILE A 65 0.47 8.32 6.73
C ILE A 65 0.17 8.19 8.22
N PHE A 66 1.13 7.70 9.00
CA PHE A 66 0.98 7.57 10.45
C PHE A 66 0.81 8.93 11.12
N GLN A 67 1.61 9.94 10.74
CA GLN A 67 1.48 11.29 11.27
C GLN A 67 0.14 11.93 10.94
N GLY A 68 -0.39 11.73 9.73
CA GLY A 68 -1.74 12.16 9.37
C GLY A 68 -2.80 11.55 10.28
N LEU A 69 -2.71 10.25 10.54
CA LEU A 69 -3.62 9.53 11.43
C LEU A 69 -3.56 10.07 12.87
N VAL A 70 -2.36 10.15 13.47
CA VAL A 70 -2.24 10.61 14.86
C VAL A 70 -2.53 12.11 14.99
N GLY A 71 -2.24 12.89 13.94
CA GLY A 71 -2.52 14.31 13.86
C GLY A 71 -4.02 14.62 13.86
N TYR A 72 -4.85 13.71 13.34
CA TYR A 72 -6.31 13.80 13.45
C TYR A 72 -6.78 13.81 14.92
N TYR A 73 -6.10 13.06 15.79
CA TYR A 73 -6.43 12.95 17.22
C TYR A 73 -5.56 13.84 18.13
N LYS A 74 -4.80 14.79 17.57
CA LYS A 74 -3.82 15.59 18.31
C LYS A 74 -4.38 16.33 19.53
N GLU A 75 -5.66 16.72 19.49
CA GLU A 75 -6.33 17.43 20.60
C GLU A 75 -6.43 16.59 21.87
N PHE A 76 -6.39 15.27 21.72
CA PHE A 76 -6.48 14.31 22.81
C PHE A 76 -5.11 13.78 23.26
N VAL A 77 -4.03 14.21 22.62
CA VAL A 77 -2.67 13.77 22.92
C VAL A 77 -1.89 14.90 23.61
N PRO A 78 -1.60 14.79 24.91
CA PRO A 78 -0.82 15.79 25.63
C PRO A 78 0.55 15.99 24.99
N ASN A 79 0.99 17.24 24.84
CA ASN A 79 2.29 17.61 24.27
C ASN A 79 2.56 16.99 22.89
N PHE A 80 1.53 16.80 22.06
CA PHE A 80 1.65 16.15 20.74
C PHE A 80 2.82 16.67 19.90
N ALA A 81 3.03 17.99 19.85
CA ALA A 81 4.11 18.58 19.06
C ALA A 81 5.51 18.08 19.49
N ALA A 82 5.75 17.95 20.80
CA ALA A 82 7.02 17.46 21.32
C ALA A 82 7.18 15.94 21.08
N VAL A 83 6.11 15.17 21.26
CA VAL A 83 6.13 13.71 21.07
C VAL A 83 6.29 13.34 19.59
N SER A 84 5.67 14.09 18.68
CA SER A 84 5.71 13.84 17.23
C SER A 84 6.92 14.45 16.53
N ALA A 85 7.70 15.32 17.18
CA ALA A 85 8.87 15.97 16.59
C ALA A 85 9.88 14.98 15.98
N PRO A 86 10.28 13.87 16.66
CA PRO A 86 11.23 12.92 16.08
C PRO A 86 10.75 12.24 14.80
N LEU A 87 9.42 12.10 14.64
CA LEU A 87 8.81 11.57 13.42
C LEU A 87 8.66 12.65 12.34
N SER A 88 8.48 13.92 12.74
CA SER A 88 8.33 15.03 11.80
C SER A 88 9.64 15.34 11.09
N ASP A 89 10.76 15.17 11.80
CA ASP A 89 12.09 15.29 11.23
C ASP A 89 12.36 14.25 10.13
N LEU A 90 11.72 13.08 10.22
CA LEU A 90 11.85 12.01 9.21
C LEU A 90 11.20 12.38 7.88
N VAL A 91 10.17 13.24 7.91
CA VAL A 91 9.42 13.60 6.69
C VAL A 91 9.67 15.03 6.22
N ARG A 92 10.63 15.71 6.84
CA ARG A 92 10.96 17.07 6.46
C ARG A 92 11.49 17.11 5.02
N LYS A 93 10.90 17.98 4.19
CA LYS A 93 11.35 18.23 2.81
C LYS A 93 12.87 18.48 2.76
N GLY A 94 13.56 17.75 1.89
CA GLY A 94 15.02 17.84 1.72
C GLY A 94 15.85 16.86 2.56
N GLN A 95 15.23 16.00 3.37
CA GLN A 95 15.90 14.83 3.95
C GLN A 95 16.14 13.74 2.88
N SER A 96 17.18 12.92 3.09
CA SER A 96 17.48 11.76 2.26
C SER A 96 16.28 10.79 2.24
N ASN A 97 16.08 10.08 1.12
CA ASN A 97 15.12 8.98 1.03
C ASN A 97 15.45 7.81 1.98
N ILE A 98 16.59 7.85 2.67
CA ILE A 98 16.99 6.87 3.67
C ILE A 98 16.41 7.29 5.03
N MET A 99 15.41 6.53 5.48
CA MET A 99 14.76 6.68 6.77
C MET A 99 15.71 6.29 7.91
N ASN A 100 16.24 7.27 8.64
CA ASN A 100 17.07 7.03 9.82
C ASN A 100 16.18 6.80 11.06
N TRP A 101 15.76 5.55 11.25
CA TRP A 101 14.95 5.15 12.40
C TRP A 101 15.84 4.77 13.59
N GLY A 102 15.74 5.52 14.69
CA GLY A 102 16.45 5.24 15.93
C GLY A 102 15.55 5.24 17.15
N ASP A 103 16.15 5.18 18.34
CA ASP A 103 15.42 5.06 19.61
C ASP A 103 14.48 6.23 19.91
N SER A 104 14.79 7.43 19.40
CA SER A 104 13.89 8.59 19.53
C SER A 104 12.61 8.41 18.72
N GLN A 105 12.72 7.90 17.49
CA GLN A 105 11.61 7.65 16.59
C GLN A 105 10.74 6.51 17.10
N GLU A 106 11.38 5.41 17.54
CA GLU A 106 10.68 4.26 18.11
C GLU A 106 9.90 4.64 19.38
N ARG A 107 10.51 5.42 20.28
CA ARG A 107 9.81 5.92 21.48
C ARG A 107 8.65 6.85 21.12
N ALA A 108 8.84 7.77 20.18
CA ALA A 108 7.78 8.65 19.70
C ALA A 108 6.60 7.86 19.11
N TYR A 109 6.91 6.90 18.23
CA TYR A 109 5.92 6.04 17.59
C TYR A 109 5.10 5.25 18.62
N ASN A 110 5.77 4.57 19.56
CA ASN A 110 5.09 3.79 20.59
C ASN A 110 4.27 4.67 21.54
N SER A 111 4.78 5.85 21.90
CA SER A 111 4.05 6.80 22.76
C SER A 111 2.76 7.29 22.08
N LEU A 112 2.83 7.63 20.79
CA LEU A 112 1.67 8.06 20.02
C LEU A 112 0.65 6.93 19.83
N LYS A 113 1.12 5.70 19.57
CA LYS A 113 0.27 4.52 19.49
C LYS A 113 -0.52 4.32 20.78
N VAL A 114 0.16 4.38 21.94
CA VAL A 114 -0.51 4.28 23.25
C VAL A 114 -1.52 5.40 23.43
N ALA A 115 -1.15 6.65 23.11
CA ALA A 115 -2.02 7.81 23.27
C ALA A 115 -3.33 7.69 22.45
N VAL A 116 -3.27 7.23 21.20
CA VAL A 116 -4.47 7.05 20.35
C VAL A 116 -5.30 5.83 20.72
N THR A 117 -4.73 4.85 21.42
CA THR A 117 -5.45 3.65 21.88
C THR A 117 -5.95 3.74 23.32
N SER A 118 -5.75 4.86 24.00
CA SER A 118 -6.11 5.04 25.40
C SER A 118 -7.11 6.18 25.59
N LYS A 119 -7.66 6.32 26.79
CA LYS A 119 -8.48 7.49 27.16
C LYS A 119 -7.59 8.74 27.08
N PRO A 120 -8.06 9.88 26.54
CA PRO A 120 -9.46 10.21 26.23
C PRO A 120 -9.89 9.94 24.77
N VAL A 121 -9.00 9.44 23.90
CA VAL A 121 -9.31 9.10 22.49
C VAL A 121 -10.31 7.95 22.43
N LEU A 122 -10.09 6.93 23.25
CA LEU A 122 -11.00 5.80 23.38
C LEU A 122 -12.03 6.09 24.48
N GLN A 123 -13.29 6.33 24.11
CA GLN A 123 -14.40 6.55 25.05
C GLN A 123 -15.43 5.43 24.97
N LEU A 124 -16.19 5.24 26.06
CA LEU A 124 -17.36 4.36 26.02
C LEU A 124 -18.43 5.03 25.15
N PRO A 125 -19.12 4.26 24.28
CA PRO A 125 -20.16 4.81 23.42
C PRO A 125 -21.32 5.34 24.25
N ASP A 126 -21.67 6.60 24.04
CA ASP A 126 -22.91 7.17 24.57
C ASP A 126 -24.01 6.97 23.54
N VAL A 127 -24.90 6.01 23.81
CA VAL A 127 -26.00 5.63 22.90
C VAL A 127 -27.00 6.75 22.61
N ASN A 128 -26.97 7.83 23.39
CA ASN A 128 -27.83 9.00 23.16
C ASN A 128 -27.19 10.02 22.21
N LYS A 129 -25.92 9.83 21.85
CA LYS A 129 -25.22 10.67 20.88
C LYS A 129 -25.28 10.06 19.48
N LYS A 130 -25.13 10.92 18.48
CA LYS A 130 -25.00 10.49 17.09
C LYS A 130 -23.61 9.87 16.90
N PHE A 131 -23.58 8.68 16.33
CA PHE A 131 -22.35 8.05 15.89
C PHE A 131 -22.03 8.43 14.45
N VAL A 132 -20.75 8.62 14.15
CA VAL A 132 -20.24 8.86 12.80
C VAL A 132 -19.30 7.71 12.44
N LEU A 133 -19.72 6.88 11.50
CA LEU A 133 -18.88 5.84 10.92
C LEU A 133 -18.13 6.41 9.70
N ARG A 134 -16.80 6.41 9.76
CA ARG A 134 -15.96 6.68 8.60
C ARG A 134 -15.36 5.38 8.10
N THR A 135 -15.42 5.15 6.80
CA THR A 135 -14.89 3.94 6.15
C THR A 135 -14.03 4.32 4.96
N ASP A 136 -12.98 3.57 4.72
CA ASP A 136 -12.15 3.66 3.52
C ASP A 136 -11.78 2.25 3.02
N ALA A 137 -11.59 2.10 1.71
CA ALA A 137 -11.39 0.81 1.06
C ALA A 137 -10.37 0.93 -0.07
N SER A 138 -9.54 -0.10 -0.21
CA SER A 138 -8.59 -0.26 -1.32
C SER A 138 -8.67 -1.69 -1.86
N ASP A 139 -8.01 -1.93 -3.00
CA ASP A 139 -7.90 -3.26 -3.62
C ASP A 139 -7.26 -4.33 -2.71
N ARG A 140 -6.65 -3.93 -1.58
CA ARG A 140 -5.97 -4.82 -0.64
C ARG A 140 -6.61 -4.90 0.74
N GLY A 141 -7.43 -3.92 1.14
CA GLY A 141 -7.89 -3.85 2.52
C GLY A 141 -8.95 -2.78 2.77
N LEU A 142 -9.62 -2.93 3.91
CA LEU A 142 -10.72 -2.09 4.39
C LEU A 142 -10.35 -1.50 5.75
N GLY A 143 -10.73 -0.25 6.00
CA GLY A 143 -10.53 0.44 7.27
C GLY A 143 -11.80 1.19 7.69
N ALA A 144 -12.05 1.26 8.99
CA ALA A 144 -13.15 2.04 9.52
C ALA A 144 -12.83 2.64 10.89
N ALA A 145 -13.41 3.79 11.20
CA ALA A 145 -13.37 4.45 12.50
C ALA A 145 -14.78 4.87 12.89
N LEU A 146 -15.24 4.42 14.07
CA LEU A 146 -16.48 4.86 14.68
C LEU A 146 -16.17 5.96 15.69
N MET A 147 -16.84 7.10 15.55
CA MET A 147 -16.68 8.28 16.42
C MET A 147 -18.01 8.69 17.03
#